data_AF-A0A957X842-F1
#
_entry.id   AF-A0A957X842-F1
#
_cell.length_a   1.000
_cell.length_b   1.000
_cell.length_c   1.000
_cell.angle_alpha   90.00
_cell.angle_beta   90.00
_cell.angle_gamma   90.00
#
_symmetry.space_group_name_H-M   'P 1'
#
loop_
_entity.id
_entity.type
_entity.pdbx_description
1 polymer ?
#
loop_
_entity_poly.entity_id
_entity_poly.type
_entity_poly.pdbx_seq_one_letter_code
_entity_poly.pdbx_strand_id
1 'polypeptide(L)'
;QNRLREKHFLAQHQLPVTPFRAVRSLAELEGALSELGTPAVLKTAAFGYDGKGQAKIVDPAEAASAWQAIGQQEAILEAFVPFVKEVSVVAARGVDGSFAHYGVIENLHSNHILDLSLAPAAVRERVVTDAIELAHTVLAKLAVVGVLCVELFLKEDDTLVINELAPRPHNSGHLTIEAAVTSQFEQQLRAVCGLPLGVTDYVRPAAMANLLGDLWADGEPEWAAACALPGVKLHLYGKAAPRPGRKMGHLTATATTIAEARSLVVEARRRLTRQG
;
A
#
# COMPACT_ATOMS: atom_id res chain seq x y z
N GLN A 1 1.87 1.53 -14.29
CA GLN A 1 1.53 2.97 -14.50
C GLN A 1 0.17 3.18 -15.15
N ASN A 2 -0.39 2.21 -15.89
CA ASN A 2 -1.79 2.22 -16.34
C ASN A 2 -2.53 1.03 -15.70
N ARG A 3 -3.59 1.29 -14.93
CA ARG A 3 -4.38 0.34 -14.15
C ARG A 3 -5.08 -0.70 -15.03
N LEU A 4 -5.56 -0.32 -16.22
CA LEU A 4 -6.18 -1.25 -17.16
C LEU A 4 -5.16 -2.26 -17.68
N ARG A 5 -4.00 -1.79 -18.14
CA ARG A 5 -2.91 -2.66 -18.60
C ARG A 5 -2.46 -3.63 -17.50
N GLU A 6 -2.33 -3.13 -16.29
CA GLU A 6 -1.96 -3.92 -15.11
C GLU A 6 -3.00 -5.00 -14.80
N LYS A 7 -4.29 -4.64 -14.71
CA LYS A 7 -5.38 -5.58 -14.43
C LYS A 7 -5.56 -6.60 -15.55
N HIS A 8 -5.42 -6.20 -16.82
CA HIS A 8 -5.42 -7.13 -17.94
C HIS A 8 -4.26 -8.12 -17.87
N PHE A 9 -3.03 -7.65 -17.61
CA PHE A 9 -1.86 -8.52 -17.47
C PHE A 9 -2.08 -9.56 -16.35
N LEU A 10 -2.53 -9.11 -15.19
CA LEU A 10 -2.80 -9.98 -14.05
C LEU A 10 -3.89 -11.02 -14.37
N ALA A 11 -5.01 -10.59 -14.95
CA ALA A 11 -6.11 -11.47 -15.33
C ALA A 11 -5.71 -12.49 -16.41
N GLN A 12 -4.92 -12.09 -17.41
CA GLN A 12 -4.39 -12.99 -18.46
C GLN A 12 -3.52 -14.11 -17.86
N HIS A 13 -2.80 -13.80 -16.78
CA HIS A 13 -2.02 -14.78 -16.02
C HIS A 13 -2.81 -15.53 -14.94
N GLN A 14 -4.15 -15.42 -14.96
CA GLN A 14 -5.05 -16.07 -13.99
C GLN A 14 -4.77 -15.67 -12.53
N LEU A 15 -4.21 -14.48 -12.31
CA LEU A 15 -3.99 -13.95 -10.96
C LEU A 15 -5.30 -13.30 -10.47
N PRO A 16 -5.68 -13.52 -9.20
CA PRO A 16 -6.92 -12.99 -8.65
C PRO A 16 -6.88 -11.47 -8.61
N VAL A 17 -7.72 -10.83 -9.41
CA VAL A 17 -7.91 -9.37 -9.43
C VAL A 17 -9.35 -9.03 -9.18
N THR A 18 -9.58 -7.84 -8.66
CA THR A 18 -10.92 -7.26 -8.56
C THR A 18 -11.61 -7.29 -9.93
N PRO A 19 -12.87 -7.76 -10.04
CA PRO A 19 -13.64 -7.67 -11.28
C PRO A 19 -13.66 -6.24 -11.80
N PHE A 20 -13.36 -6.05 -13.09
CA PHE A 20 -13.16 -4.73 -13.65
C PHE A 20 -13.67 -4.58 -15.09
N ARG A 21 -13.88 -3.33 -15.51
CA ARG A 21 -14.18 -2.93 -16.89
C ARG A 21 -13.42 -1.66 -17.27
N ALA A 22 -13.03 -1.58 -18.54
CA ALA A 22 -12.55 -0.34 -19.13
C ALA A 22 -13.71 0.63 -19.33
N VAL A 23 -13.47 1.91 -19.09
CA VAL A 23 -14.46 2.99 -19.25
C VAL A 23 -13.81 4.16 -19.97
N ARG A 24 -14.33 4.51 -21.14
CA ARG A 24 -13.86 5.61 -22.00
C ARG A 24 -14.93 6.65 -22.27
N SER A 25 -16.16 6.41 -21.83
CA SER A 25 -17.30 7.31 -21.96
C SER A 25 -18.30 7.07 -20.81
N LEU A 26 -19.23 8.01 -20.62
CA LEU A 26 -20.32 7.84 -19.66
C LEU A 26 -21.19 6.61 -19.99
N ALA A 27 -21.48 6.37 -21.28
CA ALA A 27 -22.25 5.21 -21.70
C ALA A 27 -21.54 3.88 -21.37
N GLU A 28 -20.21 3.82 -21.54
CA GLU A 28 -19.42 2.66 -21.10
C GLU A 28 -19.45 2.49 -19.57
N LEU A 29 -19.46 3.59 -18.81
CA LEU A 29 -19.57 3.54 -17.35
C LEU A 29 -20.92 2.94 -16.91
N GLU A 30 -22.02 3.42 -17.50
CA GLU A 30 -23.38 2.95 -17.19
C GLU A 30 -23.55 1.46 -17.56
N GLY A 31 -23.00 1.04 -18.70
CA GLY A 31 -22.95 -0.36 -19.10
C GLY A 31 -22.13 -1.21 -18.11
N ALA A 32 -20.94 -0.74 -17.74
CA ALA A 32 -20.07 -1.44 -16.80
C ALA A 32 -20.69 -1.55 -15.39
N LEU A 33 -21.42 -0.53 -14.92
CA LEU A 33 -22.16 -0.57 -13.66
C LEU A 33 -23.31 -1.58 -13.72
N SER A 34 -23.97 -1.71 -14.87
CA SER A 34 -25.03 -2.71 -15.07
C SER A 34 -24.48 -4.14 -14.99
N GLU A 35 -23.23 -4.35 -15.44
CA GLU A 35 -22.57 -5.66 -15.40
C GLU A 35 -21.93 -6.01 -14.04
N LEU A 36 -21.22 -5.05 -13.43
CA LEU A 36 -20.46 -5.29 -12.19
C LEU A 36 -21.28 -5.05 -10.91
N GLY A 37 -22.37 -4.28 -11.02
CA GLY A 37 -23.18 -3.84 -9.90
C GLY A 37 -22.53 -2.73 -9.06
N THR A 38 -23.23 -2.34 -7.98
CA THR A 38 -22.76 -1.38 -6.98
C THR A 38 -22.74 -2.03 -5.58
N PRO A 39 -21.86 -1.57 -4.66
CA PRO A 39 -20.91 -0.47 -4.84
C PRO A 39 -19.76 -0.81 -5.79
N ALA A 40 -19.24 0.20 -6.47
CA ALA A 40 -18.09 0.11 -7.36
C ALA A 40 -17.16 1.31 -7.14
N VAL A 41 -15.92 1.21 -7.62
CA VAL A 41 -14.94 2.29 -7.56
C VAL A 41 -14.46 2.58 -8.98
N LEU A 42 -14.78 3.78 -9.45
CA LEU A 42 -14.27 4.31 -10.69
C LEU A 42 -12.91 4.96 -10.43
N LYS A 43 -11.88 4.57 -11.18
CA LYS A 43 -10.51 5.10 -11.04
C LYS A 43 -9.98 5.54 -12.40
N THR A 44 -9.28 6.66 -12.46
CA THR A 44 -8.49 7.05 -13.64
C THR A 44 -7.50 5.94 -14.01
N ALA A 45 -7.38 5.63 -15.31
CA ALA A 45 -6.55 4.53 -15.76
C ALA A 45 -5.06 4.82 -15.55
N ALA A 46 -4.62 6.08 -15.63
CA ALA A 46 -3.23 6.47 -15.43
C ALA A 46 -3.09 7.54 -14.33
N PHE A 47 -1.92 7.58 -13.70
CA PHE A 47 -1.49 8.64 -12.78
C PHE A 47 -2.34 8.87 -11.51
N GLY A 48 -3.28 8.00 -11.18
CA GLY A 48 -3.98 8.02 -9.88
C GLY A 48 -3.07 7.57 -8.73
N TYR A 49 -3.09 8.29 -7.60
CA TYR A 49 -2.32 7.98 -6.38
C TYR A 49 -3.04 8.54 -5.13
N ASP A 50 -2.85 7.90 -3.96
CA ASP A 50 -3.36 8.38 -2.66
C ASP A 50 -4.84 8.82 -2.70
N GLY A 51 -5.69 8.03 -3.36
CA GLY A 51 -7.11 8.32 -3.52
C GLY A 51 -7.48 9.41 -4.52
N LYS A 52 -6.52 10.03 -5.22
CA LYS A 52 -6.81 11.03 -6.25
C LYS A 52 -7.18 10.36 -7.56
N GLY A 53 -8.18 10.94 -8.25
CA GLY A 53 -8.69 10.42 -9.50
C GLY A 53 -9.47 9.12 -9.30
N GLN A 54 -10.20 9.00 -8.19
CA GLN A 54 -11.15 7.92 -7.97
C GLN A 54 -12.46 8.44 -7.37
N ALA A 55 -13.56 7.75 -7.65
CA ALA A 55 -14.88 8.01 -7.10
C ALA A 55 -15.54 6.68 -6.73
N LYS A 56 -16.06 6.57 -5.51
CA LYS A 56 -16.90 5.44 -5.12
C LYS A 56 -18.33 5.73 -5.60
N ILE A 57 -18.94 4.75 -6.24
CA ILE A 57 -20.30 4.78 -6.76
C ILE A 57 -21.10 3.78 -5.94
N VAL A 58 -22.05 4.26 -5.14
CA VAL A 58 -22.92 3.41 -4.32
C VAL A 58 -24.28 3.19 -4.98
N ASP A 59 -24.71 4.14 -5.80
CA ASP A 59 -25.92 4.08 -6.60
C ASP A 59 -25.55 4.30 -8.08
N PRO A 60 -26.02 3.47 -9.03
CA PRO A 60 -25.78 3.69 -10.47
C PRO A 60 -26.19 5.09 -10.96
N ALA A 61 -27.15 5.75 -10.32
CA ALA A 61 -27.54 7.13 -10.62
C ALA A 61 -26.40 8.15 -10.42
N GLU A 62 -25.34 7.81 -9.68
CA GLU A 62 -24.17 8.65 -9.45
C GLU A 62 -23.13 8.55 -10.60
N ALA A 63 -23.39 7.75 -11.64
CA ALA A 63 -22.43 7.53 -12.73
C ALA A 63 -21.93 8.84 -13.37
N ALA A 64 -22.84 9.76 -13.70
CA ALA A 64 -22.50 11.02 -14.35
C ALA A 64 -21.64 11.93 -13.46
N SER A 65 -21.96 12.03 -12.17
CA SER A 65 -21.21 12.86 -11.22
C SER A 65 -19.82 12.25 -10.94
N ALA A 66 -19.73 10.93 -10.79
CA ALA A 66 -18.47 10.21 -10.64
C ALA A 66 -17.56 10.37 -11.88
N TRP A 67 -18.13 10.25 -13.09
CA TRP A 67 -17.41 10.46 -14.35
C TRP A 67 -16.84 11.87 -14.46
N GLN A 68 -17.64 12.88 -14.09
CA GLN A 68 -17.19 14.27 -14.04
C GLN A 68 -16.09 14.48 -12.99
N ALA A 69 -16.23 13.89 -11.80
CA ALA A 69 -15.29 14.05 -10.70
C ALA A 69 -13.88 13.52 -11.02
N ILE A 70 -13.77 12.47 -11.85
CA ILE A 70 -12.48 11.94 -12.29
C ILE A 70 -11.91 12.65 -13.54
N GLY A 71 -12.61 13.66 -14.06
CA GLY A 71 -12.16 14.47 -15.20
C GLY A 71 -12.45 13.87 -16.58
N GLN A 72 -13.40 12.94 -16.69
CA GLN A 72 -13.90 12.41 -17.97
C GLN A 72 -12.82 11.86 -18.92
N GLN A 73 -11.90 11.07 -18.36
CA GLN A 73 -10.75 10.49 -19.06
C GLN A 73 -10.77 8.97 -19.00
N GLU A 74 -9.89 8.28 -19.74
CA GLU A 74 -9.81 6.81 -19.68
C GLU A 74 -9.70 6.33 -18.24
N ALA A 75 -10.59 5.41 -17.87
CA ALA A 75 -10.81 4.94 -16.52
C ALA A 75 -11.01 3.43 -16.49
N ILE A 76 -10.95 2.91 -15.27
CA ILE A 76 -11.29 1.55 -14.91
C ILE A 76 -12.39 1.61 -13.86
N LEU A 77 -13.48 0.87 -14.09
CA LEU A 77 -14.47 0.59 -13.06
C LEU A 77 -14.10 -0.74 -12.42
N GLU A 78 -13.94 -0.75 -11.10
CA GLU A 78 -13.68 -1.96 -10.32
C GLU A 78 -14.86 -2.23 -9.38
N ALA A 79 -15.30 -3.48 -9.29
CA ALA A 79 -16.30 -3.88 -8.29
C ALA A 79 -15.74 -3.65 -6.88
N PHE A 80 -16.59 -3.29 -5.93
CA PHE A 80 -16.15 -3.15 -4.55
C PHE A 80 -15.86 -4.53 -3.94
N VAL A 81 -14.68 -4.71 -3.34
CA VAL A 81 -14.30 -5.97 -2.69
C VAL A 81 -14.65 -5.89 -1.20
N PRO A 82 -15.52 -6.77 -0.66
CA PRO A 82 -15.76 -6.85 0.77
C PRO A 82 -14.59 -7.57 1.45
N PHE A 83 -13.61 -6.79 1.91
CA PHE A 83 -12.40 -7.29 2.58
C PHE A 83 -12.48 -7.07 4.10
N VAL A 84 -11.76 -7.91 4.85
CA VAL A 84 -11.58 -7.79 6.31
C VAL A 84 -10.24 -7.16 6.69
N LYS A 85 -9.22 -7.24 5.81
CA LYS A 85 -7.93 -6.57 5.96
C LYS A 85 -7.38 -6.13 4.61
N GLU A 86 -6.67 -5.02 4.60
CA GLU A 86 -5.75 -4.68 3.51
C GLU A 86 -4.35 -5.16 3.93
N VAL A 87 -3.69 -5.88 3.04
CA VAL A 87 -2.33 -6.37 3.29
C VAL A 87 -1.46 -6.10 2.07
N SER A 88 -0.14 -6.16 2.25
CA SER A 88 0.80 -6.08 1.15
C SER A 88 1.95 -7.04 1.34
N VAL A 89 2.50 -7.52 0.22
CA VAL A 89 3.80 -8.20 0.20
C VAL A 89 4.77 -7.31 -0.57
N VAL A 90 5.79 -6.83 0.14
CA VAL A 90 6.96 -6.20 -0.47
C VAL A 90 7.98 -7.29 -0.72
N ALA A 91 8.49 -7.38 -1.94
CA ALA A 91 9.47 -8.38 -2.33
C ALA A 91 10.48 -7.82 -3.32
N ALA A 92 11.66 -8.44 -3.36
CA ALA A 92 12.73 -8.16 -4.29
C ALA A 92 12.96 -9.37 -5.19
N ARG A 93 13.28 -9.11 -6.46
CA ARG A 93 13.77 -10.10 -7.40
C ARG A 93 15.10 -9.66 -8.02
N GLY A 94 16.10 -10.53 -7.95
CA GLY A 94 17.43 -10.31 -8.51
C GLY A 94 17.49 -10.55 -10.01
N VAL A 95 18.59 -10.11 -10.65
CA VAL A 95 18.88 -10.37 -12.07
C VAL A 95 18.99 -11.86 -12.41
N ASP A 96 19.43 -12.65 -11.44
CA ASP A 96 19.55 -14.11 -11.49
C ASP A 96 18.22 -14.83 -11.22
N GLY A 97 17.15 -14.07 -10.94
CA GLY A 97 15.83 -14.60 -10.58
C GLY A 97 15.68 -14.99 -9.12
N SER A 98 16.69 -14.74 -8.27
CA SER A 98 16.55 -14.88 -6.81
C SER A 98 15.39 -14.04 -6.28
N PHE A 99 14.74 -14.51 -5.22
CA PHE A 99 13.55 -13.88 -4.65
C PHE A 99 13.72 -13.74 -3.14
N ALA A 100 13.40 -12.56 -2.61
CA ALA A 100 13.38 -12.27 -1.18
C ALA A 100 12.13 -11.47 -0.83
N HIS A 101 11.48 -11.76 0.30
CA HIS A 101 10.21 -11.12 0.67
C HIS A 101 10.17 -10.70 2.13
N TYR A 102 9.39 -9.68 2.44
CA TYR A 102 9.17 -9.23 3.81
C TYR A 102 7.97 -9.90 4.49
N GLY A 103 7.40 -10.94 3.87
CA GLY A 103 6.18 -11.58 4.36
C GLY A 103 4.97 -10.65 4.19
N VAL A 104 3.92 -10.89 4.97
CA VAL A 104 2.68 -10.10 4.89
C VAL A 104 2.73 -8.94 5.87
N ILE A 105 2.47 -7.75 5.34
CA ILE A 105 2.35 -6.50 6.09
C ILE A 105 0.87 -6.10 6.10
N GLU A 106 0.30 -5.87 7.28
CA GLU A 106 -1.07 -5.36 7.41
C GLU A 106 -1.06 -3.84 7.26
N ASN A 107 -2.00 -3.31 6.47
CA ASN A 107 -2.09 -1.89 6.16
C ASN A 107 -3.45 -1.35 6.59
N LEU A 108 -3.44 -0.21 7.28
CA LEU A 108 -4.65 0.54 7.60
C LEU A 108 -4.60 1.85 6.85
N HIS A 109 -5.64 2.14 6.08
CA HIS A 109 -5.80 3.39 5.36
C HIS A 109 -6.80 4.30 6.06
N SER A 110 -6.53 5.60 6.04
CA SER A 110 -7.47 6.65 6.46
C SER A 110 -7.59 7.65 5.31
N ASN A 111 -8.82 7.97 4.90
CA ASN A 111 -9.08 8.85 3.75
C ASN A 111 -8.31 8.44 2.49
N HIS A 112 -8.21 7.13 2.22
CA HIS A 112 -7.47 6.54 1.09
C HIS A 112 -5.95 6.78 1.09
N ILE A 113 -5.38 7.20 2.22
CA ILE A 113 -3.94 7.36 2.44
C ILE A 113 -3.51 6.31 3.46
N LEU A 114 -2.38 5.64 3.21
CA LEU A 114 -1.80 4.69 4.17
C LEU A 114 -1.53 5.40 5.50
N ASP A 115 -2.17 4.95 6.56
CA ASP A 115 -2.04 5.51 7.91
C ASP A 115 -1.02 4.71 8.73
N LEU A 116 -1.25 3.40 8.85
CA LEU A 116 -0.41 2.47 9.60
C LEU A 116 -0.02 1.25 8.75
N SER A 117 1.19 0.75 8.96
CA SER A 117 1.63 -0.58 8.50
C SER A 117 2.15 -1.40 9.66
N LEU A 118 1.80 -2.68 9.75
CA LEU A 118 2.20 -3.58 10.83
C LEU A 118 2.81 -4.85 10.26
N ALA A 119 3.97 -5.25 10.78
CA ALA A 119 4.66 -6.45 10.32
C ALA A 119 5.36 -7.21 11.47
N PRO A 120 5.13 -8.54 11.61
CA PRO A 120 4.26 -9.37 10.76
C PRO A 120 2.75 -9.07 10.93
N ALA A 121 1.99 -9.28 9.85
CA ALA A 121 0.53 -9.19 9.88
C ALA A 121 -0.11 -10.30 10.74
N ALA A 122 -1.20 -9.97 11.45
CA ALA A 122 -1.98 -10.95 12.21
C ALA A 122 -2.97 -11.69 11.30
N VAL A 123 -2.45 -12.63 10.50
CA VAL A 123 -3.21 -13.48 9.56
C VAL A 123 -2.84 -14.95 9.73
N ARG A 124 -3.67 -15.86 9.19
CA ARG A 124 -3.40 -17.30 9.21
C ARG A 124 -2.18 -17.64 8.36
N GLU A 125 -1.45 -18.69 8.72
CA GLU A 125 -0.25 -19.14 8.00
C GLU A 125 -0.50 -19.44 6.52
N ARG A 126 -1.67 -19.99 6.19
CA ARG A 126 -2.07 -20.20 4.80
C ARG A 126 -2.14 -18.90 4.00
N VAL A 127 -2.65 -17.81 4.60
CA VAL A 127 -2.72 -16.49 3.97
C VAL A 127 -1.32 -15.94 3.74
N VAL A 128 -0.40 -16.17 4.68
CA VAL A 128 1.01 -15.78 4.51
C VAL A 128 1.62 -16.49 3.30
N THR A 129 1.45 -17.80 3.23
CA THR A 129 1.96 -18.64 2.14
C THR A 129 1.39 -18.19 0.80
N ASP A 130 0.06 -18.10 0.70
CA ASP A 130 -0.65 -17.73 -0.53
C ASP A 130 -0.27 -16.32 -1.00
N ALA A 131 -0.12 -15.35 -0.09
CA ALA A 131 0.27 -13.99 -0.44
C ALA A 131 1.71 -13.92 -0.98
N ILE A 132 2.64 -14.69 -0.39
CA ILE A 132 4.04 -14.75 -0.83
C ILE A 132 4.14 -15.44 -2.19
N GLU A 133 3.47 -16.57 -2.39
CA GLU A 133 3.38 -17.29 -3.68
C GLU A 133 2.81 -16.39 -4.78
N LEU A 134 1.75 -15.63 -4.45
CA LEU A 134 1.14 -14.68 -5.37
C LEU A 134 2.11 -13.56 -5.75
N ALA A 135 2.82 -12.99 -4.78
CA ALA A 135 3.85 -11.99 -5.04
C ALA A 135 5.00 -12.54 -5.88
N HIS A 136 5.53 -13.73 -5.54
CA HIS A 136 6.57 -14.40 -6.31
C HIS A 136 6.15 -14.59 -7.76
N THR A 137 4.93 -15.08 -7.99
CA THR A 137 4.37 -15.26 -9.34
C THR A 137 4.28 -13.95 -10.09
N VAL A 138 3.78 -12.88 -9.46
CA VAL A 138 3.72 -11.53 -10.07
C VAL A 138 5.11 -11.06 -10.49
N LEU A 139 6.10 -11.10 -9.59
CA LEU A 139 7.46 -10.64 -9.87
C LEU A 139 8.11 -11.47 -10.98
N ALA A 140 7.89 -12.79 -10.99
CA ALA A 140 8.41 -13.68 -12.02
C ALA A 140 7.79 -13.41 -13.40
N LYS A 141 6.45 -13.30 -13.49
CA LYS A 141 5.75 -13.04 -14.75
C LYS A 141 6.07 -11.67 -15.34
N LEU A 142 6.27 -10.66 -14.50
CA LEU A 142 6.71 -9.32 -14.91
C LEU A 142 8.22 -9.25 -15.19
N ALA A 143 8.97 -10.32 -14.92
CA ALA A 143 10.44 -10.35 -15.00
C ALA A 143 11.08 -9.18 -14.23
N VAL A 144 10.57 -8.88 -13.03
CA VAL A 144 11.05 -7.76 -12.20
C VAL A 144 12.53 -7.95 -11.88
N VAL A 145 13.28 -6.86 -11.96
CA VAL A 145 14.59 -6.70 -11.34
C VAL A 145 14.49 -5.49 -10.41
N GLY A 146 14.65 -5.70 -9.12
CA GLY A 146 14.38 -4.71 -8.09
C GLY A 146 13.26 -5.12 -7.14
N VAL A 147 12.68 -4.13 -6.47
CA VAL A 147 11.61 -4.27 -5.49
C VAL A 147 10.26 -3.97 -6.15
N LEU A 148 9.26 -4.79 -5.81
CA LEU A 148 7.87 -4.58 -6.13
C LEU A 148 7.01 -4.84 -4.89
N CYS A 149 5.98 -4.03 -4.70
CA CYS A 149 4.93 -4.26 -3.73
C CYS A 149 3.66 -4.73 -4.43
N VAL A 150 3.07 -5.80 -3.92
CA VAL A 150 1.74 -6.29 -4.29
C VAL A 150 0.78 -5.93 -3.16
N GLU A 151 -0.18 -5.05 -3.44
CA GLU A 151 -1.27 -4.74 -2.52
C GLU A 151 -2.43 -5.69 -2.71
N LEU A 152 -3.00 -6.15 -1.60
CA LEU A 152 -3.95 -7.25 -1.55
C LEU A 152 -5.12 -6.89 -0.62
N PHE A 153 -6.31 -7.26 -1.05
CA PHE A 153 -7.49 -7.36 -0.19
C PHE A 153 -7.60 -8.80 0.32
N LEU A 154 -7.70 -8.95 1.64
CA LEU A 154 -8.00 -10.23 2.30
C LEU A 154 -9.50 -10.28 2.63
N LYS A 155 -10.21 -11.27 2.11
CA LYS A 155 -11.63 -11.51 2.38
C LYS A 155 -11.83 -12.39 3.63
N GLU A 156 -13.06 -12.44 4.14
CA GLU A 156 -13.42 -13.22 5.34
C GLU A 156 -13.16 -14.73 5.19
N ASP A 157 -13.25 -15.25 3.97
CA ASP A 157 -12.95 -16.64 3.60
C ASP A 157 -11.44 -16.92 3.41
N ASP A 158 -10.58 -15.94 3.72
CA ASP A 158 -9.14 -15.84 3.43
C ASP A 158 -8.74 -15.72 1.96
N THR A 159 -9.69 -15.53 1.04
CA THR A 159 -9.29 -15.31 -0.35
C THR A 159 -8.57 -13.97 -0.50
N LEU A 160 -7.48 -13.99 -1.27
CA LEU A 160 -6.66 -12.82 -1.58
C LEU A 160 -7.01 -12.29 -2.97
N VAL A 161 -7.16 -10.98 -3.09
CA VAL A 161 -7.43 -10.29 -4.35
C VAL A 161 -6.40 -9.17 -4.55
N ILE A 162 -5.70 -9.15 -5.68
CA ILE A 162 -4.74 -8.09 -6.01
C ILE A 162 -5.50 -6.78 -6.27
N ASN A 163 -5.19 -5.78 -5.44
CA ASN A 163 -5.65 -4.42 -5.60
C ASN A 163 -4.79 -3.69 -6.65
N GLU A 164 -3.50 -3.53 -6.38
CA GLU A 164 -2.54 -2.86 -7.26
C GLU A 164 -1.09 -3.29 -7.04
N LEU A 165 -0.23 -2.95 -8.00
CA LEU A 165 1.20 -3.21 -8.01
C LEU A 165 2.00 -1.90 -8.01
N ALA A 166 3.02 -1.82 -7.16
CA ALA A 166 3.99 -0.73 -7.18
C ALA A 166 5.40 -1.28 -7.47
N PRO A 167 5.94 -1.15 -8.70
CA PRO A 167 7.26 -1.65 -9.08
C PRO A 167 8.39 -0.73 -8.59
N ARG A 168 8.43 -0.52 -7.27
CA ARG A 168 9.38 0.32 -6.55
C ARG A 168 9.32 -0.01 -5.05
N PRO A 169 10.28 0.46 -4.25
CA PRO A 169 10.08 0.59 -2.80
C PRO A 169 8.74 1.26 -2.47
N HIS A 170 8.06 0.72 -1.48
CA HIS A 170 6.68 1.05 -1.14
C HIS A 170 6.56 1.60 0.28
N ASN A 171 5.53 2.42 0.50
CA ASN A 171 5.29 3.08 1.78
C ASN A 171 5.09 2.07 2.92
N SER A 172 4.33 1.00 2.64
CA SER A 172 4.12 -0.08 3.62
C SER A 172 5.40 -0.82 4.03
N GLY A 173 6.43 -0.78 3.20
CA GLY A 173 7.73 -1.39 3.48
C GLY A 173 8.67 -0.49 4.28
N HIS A 174 8.32 0.76 4.64
CA HIS A 174 9.27 1.67 5.30
C HIS A 174 9.72 1.15 6.67
N LEU A 175 8.87 0.40 7.38
CA LEU A 175 9.24 -0.29 8.62
C LEU A 175 10.46 -1.22 8.50
N THR A 176 10.82 -1.64 7.28
CA THR A 176 11.97 -2.53 7.04
C THR A 176 13.30 -1.86 7.33
N ILE A 177 13.36 -0.52 7.43
CA ILE A 177 14.58 0.20 7.82
C ILE A 177 14.98 -0.18 9.25
N GLU A 178 14.03 -0.22 10.19
CA GLU A 178 14.30 -0.55 11.59
C GLU A 178 14.08 -2.03 11.93
N ALA A 179 13.16 -2.69 11.23
CA ALA A 179 12.62 -3.96 11.65
C ALA A 179 13.31 -5.17 11.01
N ALA A 180 13.84 -5.03 9.80
CA ALA A 180 14.38 -6.13 9.01
C ALA A 180 15.92 -6.08 8.95
N VAL A 181 16.54 -7.24 8.74
CA VAL A 181 18.01 -7.33 8.56
C VAL A 181 18.47 -6.49 7.36
N THR A 182 17.72 -6.52 6.25
CA THR A 182 17.97 -5.72 5.06
C THR A 182 16.75 -4.89 4.73
N SER A 183 16.87 -3.56 4.65
CA SER A 183 15.75 -2.69 4.27
C SER A 183 15.36 -2.85 2.80
N GLN A 184 14.11 -2.52 2.45
CA GLN A 184 13.66 -2.57 1.05
C GLN A 184 14.49 -1.68 0.11
N PHE A 185 15.10 -0.61 0.64
CA PHE A 185 15.93 0.29 -0.14
C PHE A 185 17.29 -0.32 -0.46
N GLU A 186 17.87 -1.03 0.50
CA GLU A 186 19.08 -1.81 0.28
C GLU A 186 18.82 -3.01 -0.64
N GLN A 187 17.66 -3.67 -0.53
CA GLN A 187 17.28 -4.71 -1.49
C GLN A 187 17.12 -4.18 -2.90
N GLN A 188 16.50 -3.00 -3.07
CA GLN A 188 16.41 -2.34 -4.37
C GLN A 188 17.81 -2.13 -4.97
N LEU A 189 18.74 -1.60 -4.18
CA LEU A 189 20.13 -1.39 -4.60
C LEU A 189 20.80 -2.70 -5.00
N ARG A 190 20.75 -3.73 -4.14
CA ARG A 190 21.37 -5.04 -4.41
C ARG A 190 20.83 -5.66 -5.69
N ALA A 191 19.51 -5.70 -5.83
CA ALA A 191 18.85 -6.30 -6.99
C ALA A 191 19.24 -5.61 -8.31
N VAL A 192 19.23 -4.27 -8.36
CA VAL A 192 19.59 -3.55 -9.61
C VAL A 192 21.08 -3.52 -9.91
N CYS A 193 21.93 -3.66 -8.89
CA CYS A 193 23.38 -3.78 -9.05
C CYS A 193 23.85 -5.22 -9.31
N GLY A 194 22.94 -6.21 -9.36
CA GLY A 194 23.28 -7.62 -9.55
C GLY A 194 24.05 -8.25 -8.37
N LEU A 195 23.91 -7.68 -7.18
CA LEU A 195 24.45 -8.24 -5.94
C LEU A 195 23.50 -9.30 -5.37
N PRO A 196 24.01 -10.27 -4.58
CA PRO A 196 23.15 -11.19 -3.85
C PRO A 196 22.12 -10.43 -3.00
N LEU A 197 20.87 -10.88 -3.02
CA LEU A 197 19.82 -10.32 -2.17
C LEU A 197 20.15 -10.58 -0.69
N GLY A 198 19.78 -9.64 0.17
CA GLY A 198 19.94 -9.79 1.61
C GLY A 198 18.84 -10.63 2.25
N VAL A 199 19.09 -11.05 3.49
CA VAL A 199 18.07 -11.65 4.37
C VAL A 199 17.03 -10.59 4.74
N THR A 200 15.75 -10.97 4.70
CA THR A 200 14.60 -10.09 4.93
C THR A 200 13.89 -10.35 6.26
N ASP A 201 14.42 -11.25 7.08
CA ASP A 201 13.87 -11.59 8.40
C ASP A 201 13.68 -10.34 9.27
N TYR A 202 12.52 -10.28 9.93
CA TYR A 202 12.28 -9.28 10.94
C TYR A 202 13.05 -9.62 12.21
N VAL A 203 13.93 -8.73 12.63
CA VAL A 203 14.66 -8.81 13.90
C VAL A 203 13.71 -8.52 15.07
N ARG A 204 12.70 -7.67 14.85
CA ARG A 204 11.63 -7.37 15.81
C ARG A 204 10.32 -7.03 15.10
N PRO A 205 9.16 -7.34 15.72
CA PRO A 205 7.87 -6.74 15.37
C PRO A 205 7.93 -5.23 15.22
N ALA A 206 7.25 -4.69 14.20
CA ALA A 206 7.23 -3.26 13.94
C ALA A 206 5.87 -2.74 13.48
N ALA A 207 5.62 -1.48 13.81
CA ALA A 207 4.53 -0.69 13.28
C ALA A 207 5.06 0.66 12.77
N MET A 208 4.63 1.06 11.59
CA MET A 208 4.96 2.35 11.00
C MET A 208 3.71 3.22 10.93
N ALA A 209 3.85 4.51 11.23
CA ALA A 209 2.81 5.51 11.06
C ALA A 209 3.27 6.61 10.11
N ASN A 210 2.46 6.93 9.11
CA ASN A 210 2.75 8.07 8.23
C ASN A 210 2.59 9.40 9.00
N LEU A 211 3.46 10.35 8.63
CA LEU A 211 3.37 11.74 9.07
C LEU A 211 2.96 12.58 7.87
N LEU A 212 1.73 13.12 7.92
CA LEU A 212 1.19 13.98 6.87
C LEU A 212 1.44 15.45 7.19
N GLY A 213 1.38 16.30 6.17
CA GLY A 213 1.59 17.74 6.31
C GLY A 213 0.57 18.41 7.22
N ASP A 214 -0.58 17.78 7.46
CA ASP A 214 -1.60 18.20 8.41
C ASP A 214 -1.06 18.37 9.84
N LEU A 215 0.01 17.65 10.20
CA LEU A 215 0.68 17.79 11.51
C LEU A 215 1.29 19.17 11.74
N TRP A 216 1.53 19.94 10.67
CA TRP A 216 2.09 21.30 10.76
C TRP A 216 1.01 22.39 10.88
N ALA A 217 -0.27 22.05 10.97
CA ALA A 217 -1.37 23.02 10.99
C ALA A 217 -1.22 24.05 12.13
N ASP A 218 -0.77 23.60 13.31
CA ASP A 218 -0.59 24.42 14.52
C ASP A 218 0.88 24.74 14.82
N GLY A 219 1.75 24.68 13.79
CA GLY A 219 3.18 24.96 13.89
C GLY A 219 4.05 23.70 13.82
N GLU A 220 5.32 23.83 14.21
CA GLU A 220 6.27 22.72 14.14
C GLU A 220 5.88 21.59 15.11
N PRO A 221 5.81 20.32 14.66
CA PRO A 221 5.47 19.20 15.53
C PRO A 221 6.50 18.99 16.65
N GLU A 222 6.03 18.47 17.78
CA GLU A 222 6.84 18.24 18.99
C GLU A 222 7.73 16.99 18.86
N TRP A 223 8.75 17.06 17.98
CA TRP A 223 9.63 15.93 17.64
C TRP A 223 10.30 15.29 18.85
N ALA A 224 10.74 16.12 19.80
CA ALA A 224 11.40 15.65 21.01
C ALA A 224 10.47 14.75 21.85
N ALA A 225 9.18 15.07 21.92
CA ALA A 225 8.20 14.29 22.68
C ALA A 225 7.95 12.91 22.05
N ALA A 226 7.91 12.81 20.72
CA ALA A 226 7.80 11.54 20.01
C ALA A 226 9.09 10.71 20.12
N CYS A 227 10.26 11.33 19.98
CA CYS A 227 11.56 10.66 20.02
C CYS A 227 11.99 10.25 21.44
N ALA A 228 11.36 10.78 22.49
CA ALA A 228 11.59 10.37 23.88
C ALA A 228 11.16 8.91 24.15
N LEU A 229 10.38 8.31 23.25
CA LEU A 229 9.97 6.91 23.31
C LEU A 229 11.08 6.00 22.75
N PRO A 230 11.74 5.15 23.56
CA PRO A 230 12.99 4.46 23.15
C PRO A 230 12.89 3.56 21.92
N GLY A 231 11.71 2.99 21.66
CA GLY A 231 11.46 2.09 20.53
C GLY A 231 11.11 2.79 19.22
N VAL A 232 11.07 4.13 19.19
CA VAL A 232 10.59 4.93 18.07
C VAL A 232 11.74 5.54 17.29
N LYS A 233 11.65 5.48 15.96
CA LYS A 233 12.53 6.16 15.01
C LYS A 233 11.73 7.10 14.13
N LEU A 234 12.25 8.30 13.95
CA LEU A 234 11.68 9.34 13.12
C LEU A 234 12.46 9.43 11.80
N HIS A 235 11.72 9.43 10.69
CA HIS A 235 12.24 9.71 9.36
C HIS A 235 11.49 10.90 8.76
N LEU A 236 12.20 11.98 8.46
CA LEU A 236 11.67 13.14 7.76
C LEU A 236 12.26 13.22 6.36
N TYR A 237 11.42 13.49 5.36
CA TYR A 237 11.83 13.46 3.95
C TYR A 237 12.45 14.79 3.45
N GLY A 238 12.65 15.77 4.33
CA GLY A 238 13.22 17.08 3.96
C GLY A 238 12.39 17.87 2.93
N LYS A 239 11.07 17.63 2.86
CA LYS A 239 10.19 18.33 1.91
C LYS A 239 9.98 19.78 2.37
N ALA A 240 10.24 20.75 1.48
CA ALA A 240 10.25 22.18 1.82
C ALA A 240 8.92 22.76 2.35
N ALA A 241 7.76 22.18 2.02
CA ALA A 241 6.47 22.70 2.43
C ALA A 241 5.48 21.59 2.83
N PRO A 242 4.94 21.62 4.07
CA PRO A 242 3.83 20.75 4.44
C PRO A 242 2.57 21.17 3.66
N ARG A 243 1.78 20.19 3.24
CA ARG A 243 0.47 20.39 2.60
C ARG A 243 -0.48 19.32 3.11
N PRO A 244 -1.79 19.60 3.24
CA PRO A 244 -2.77 18.58 3.63
C PRO A 244 -2.65 17.31 2.78
N GLY A 245 -2.60 16.15 3.44
CA GLY A 245 -2.43 14.84 2.81
C GLY A 245 -1.04 14.55 2.22
N ARG A 246 -0.09 15.49 2.25
CA ARG A 246 1.28 15.26 1.74
C ARG A 246 2.07 14.47 2.77
N LYS A 247 2.56 13.28 2.42
CA LYS A 247 3.50 12.51 3.26
C LYS A 247 4.80 13.29 3.48
N MET A 248 5.09 13.69 4.71
CA MET A 248 6.27 14.48 5.10
C MET A 248 7.35 13.64 5.77
N GLY A 249 6.96 12.49 6.33
CA GLY A 249 7.85 11.56 7.00
C GLY A 249 7.10 10.31 7.44
N HIS A 250 7.73 9.51 8.28
CA HIS A 250 7.10 8.42 9.01
C HIS A 250 7.77 8.24 10.38
N LEU A 251 7.02 7.64 11.30
CA LEU A 251 7.56 7.05 12.52
C LEU A 251 7.56 5.53 12.35
N THR A 252 8.61 4.86 12.83
CA THR A 252 8.62 3.40 13.02
C THR A 252 8.82 3.10 14.49
N ALA A 253 7.96 2.26 15.06
CA ALA A 253 8.17 1.68 16.39
C ALA A 253 8.50 0.20 16.27
N THR A 254 9.52 -0.25 17.00
CA THR A 254 9.81 -1.68 17.19
C THR A 254 9.58 -2.07 18.65
N ALA A 255 9.05 -3.27 18.88
CA ALA A 255 8.76 -3.77 20.23
C ALA A 255 8.87 -5.30 20.29
N THR A 256 8.50 -5.92 21.41
CA THR A 256 8.52 -7.39 21.53
C THR A 256 7.31 -8.04 20.89
N THR A 257 6.19 -7.30 20.79
CA THR A 257 4.97 -7.73 20.10
C THR A 257 4.46 -6.67 19.13
N ILE A 258 3.62 -7.08 18.18
CA ILE A 258 2.97 -6.14 17.23
C ILE A 258 2.00 -5.20 17.93
N ALA A 259 1.30 -5.68 18.95
CA ALA A 259 0.37 -4.85 19.72
C ALA A 259 1.12 -3.71 20.44
N GLU A 260 2.27 -4.01 21.03
CA GLU A 260 3.14 -3.00 21.66
C GLU A 260 3.71 -2.03 20.64
N ALA A 261 4.24 -2.52 19.51
CA ALA A 261 4.78 -1.65 18.46
C ALA A 261 3.71 -0.68 17.93
N ARG A 262 2.48 -1.19 17.69
CA ARG A 262 1.34 -0.37 17.30
C ARG A 262 0.99 0.69 18.35
N SER A 263 0.87 0.28 19.61
CA SER A 263 0.56 1.22 20.70
C SER A 263 1.62 2.31 20.80
N LEU A 264 2.89 1.94 20.70
CA LEU A 264 4.02 2.84 20.81
C LEU A 264 4.07 3.86 19.66
N VAL A 265 3.87 3.43 18.40
CA VAL A 265 3.88 4.36 17.25
C VAL A 265 2.69 5.31 17.26
N VAL A 266 1.52 4.84 17.70
CA VAL A 266 0.32 5.68 17.84
C VAL A 266 0.52 6.71 18.95
N GLU A 267 1.08 6.31 20.09
CA GLU A 267 1.42 7.22 21.18
C GLU A 267 2.48 8.25 20.74
N ALA A 268 3.52 7.81 20.03
CA ALA A 268 4.53 8.70 19.48
C ALA A 268 3.93 9.74 18.54
N ARG A 269 3.04 9.31 17.63
CA ARG A 269 2.35 10.22 16.72
C ARG A 269 1.43 11.19 17.46
N ARG A 270 0.75 10.75 18.53
CA ARG A 270 -0.08 11.63 19.38
C ARG A 270 0.76 12.70 20.08
N ARG A 271 1.97 12.37 20.50
CA ARG A 271 2.89 13.33 21.15
C ARG A 271 3.43 14.40 20.22
N LEU A 272 3.26 14.27 18.90
CA LEU A 272 3.66 15.30 17.94
C LEU A 272 2.73 16.52 17.96
N THR A 273 1.46 16.32 18.32
CA THR A 273 0.49 17.41 18.43
C THR A 273 0.56 18.00 19.84
N ARG A 274 0.64 19.33 19.94
CA ARG A 274 0.55 20.04 21.22
C ARG A 274 -0.81 19.73 21.85
N GLN A 275 -0.81 19.18 23.05
CA GLN A 275 -2.01 19.20 23.87
C GLN A 275 -2.17 20.64 24.37
N GLY A 276 -3.19 21.33 23.88
CA GLY A 276 -3.63 22.61 24.44
C GLY A 276 -4.16 22.45 25.86
#